data_AF-A0A974P890-F1
#
_entry.id   AF-A0A974P890-F1
#
_cell.length_a   1.000
_cell.length_b   1.000
_cell.length_c   1.000
_cell.angle_alpha   90.00
_cell.angle_beta   90.00
_cell.angle_gamma   90.00
#
_symmetry.space_group_name_H-M   'P 1'
#
loop_
_entity.id
_entity.type
_entity.pdbx_description
1 polymer ?
#
loop_
_entity_poly.entity_id
_entity_poly.type
_entity_poly.pdbx_seq_one_letter_code
_entity_poly.pdbx_strand_id
1 'polypeptide(L)'
;MRFIRSYNRIMDRKNSINNKNSAKIKRISKNRFRRTSTNLPTIDEGEYLAGKILEKPLESYVEGLKLAFDLLIETLTIAPAQDYRELRSSFLVSNSLLIKCINDLRALWQLGSKGYPIQAATIASSLYETSFTIGAIGDDDEAADNWINHSDFTSMPMSVFKMTKDTIKKQTQNIDIPFKSLAEAEYKKYQTLCMAKHGNPLIQMRHGITLQNGAFIGEPGPENTEDSLKLICYSMESSISFVMAGVATYINEHLVDLNTTKLVEKYNNVLEFYKLLVQQSINKWGSDNS
;
A
#
# COMPACT_ATOMS: atom_id res chain seq x y z
N MET A 1 -47.92 -20.44 9.80
CA MET A 1 -48.03 -21.76 9.15
C MET A 1 -48.55 -21.76 7.69
N ARG A 2 -48.51 -20.65 6.93
CA ARG A 2 -48.83 -20.63 5.47
C ARG A 2 -47.61 -20.51 4.54
N PHE A 3 -46.40 -20.30 5.08
CA PHE A 3 -45.18 -20.12 4.28
C PHE A 3 -44.47 -21.43 3.86
N ILE A 4 -44.70 -22.54 4.57
CA ILE A 4 -43.97 -23.81 4.33
C ILE A 4 -44.55 -24.60 3.13
N ARG A 5 -45.83 -24.41 2.76
CA ARG A 5 -46.45 -25.13 1.63
C ARG A 5 -46.09 -24.55 0.24
N SER A 6 -45.57 -23.32 0.18
CA SER A 6 -45.11 -22.68 -1.06
C SER A 6 -43.74 -23.20 -1.52
N TYR A 7 -42.84 -23.48 -0.57
CA TYR A 7 -41.45 -23.85 -0.86
C TYR A 7 -41.32 -25.26 -1.50
N ASN A 8 -42.15 -26.22 -1.06
CA ASN A 8 -42.07 -27.60 -1.56
C ASN A 8 -42.59 -27.74 -3.01
N ARG A 9 -43.55 -26.92 -3.46
CA ARG A 9 -44.02 -26.95 -4.87
C ARG A 9 -43.02 -26.40 -5.87
N ILE A 10 -42.11 -25.53 -5.44
CA ILE A 10 -41.07 -24.94 -6.30
C ILE A 10 -39.90 -25.93 -6.49
N MET A 11 -39.61 -26.76 -5.49
CA MET A 11 -38.56 -27.78 -5.57
C MET A 11 -38.94 -28.97 -6.45
N ASP A 12 -40.20 -29.42 -6.41
CA ASP A 12 -40.64 -30.56 -7.24
C ASP A 12 -40.70 -30.24 -8.74
N ARG A 13 -40.94 -28.97 -9.12
CA ARG A 13 -40.85 -28.53 -10.53
C ARG A 13 -39.42 -28.40 -11.05
N LYS A 14 -38.43 -28.15 -10.19
CA LYS A 14 -37.01 -28.08 -10.58
C LYS A 14 -36.40 -29.47 -10.87
N ASN A 15 -36.88 -30.50 -10.18
CA ASN A 15 -36.34 -31.85 -10.35
C ASN A 15 -36.77 -32.55 -11.65
N SER A 16 -37.94 -32.22 -12.23
CA SER A 16 -38.37 -32.84 -13.51
C SER A 16 -37.74 -32.21 -14.76
N ILE A 17 -37.31 -30.94 -14.68
CA ILE A 17 -36.62 -30.23 -15.78
C ILE A 17 -35.13 -30.62 -15.86
N ASN A 18 -34.54 -31.05 -14.74
CA ASN A 18 -33.10 -31.37 -14.68
C ASN A 18 -32.69 -32.69 -15.36
N ASN A 19 -33.60 -33.65 -15.56
CA ASN A 19 -33.22 -34.96 -16.08
C ASN A 19 -33.13 -35.06 -17.62
N LYS A 20 -33.82 -34.19 -18.38
CA LYS A 20 -33.73 -34.20 -19.86
C LYS A 20 -32.63 -33.30 -20.43
N ASN A 21 -32.14 -32.32 -19.66
CA ASN A 21 -31.04 -31.44 -20.07
C ASN A 21 -29.65 -31.94 -19.65
N SER A 22 -29.54 -32.84 -18.67
CA SER A 22 -28.22 -33.30 -18.17
C SER A 22 -27.42 -34.10 -19.21
N ALA A 23 -28.08 -34.85 -20.11
CA ALA A 23 -27.42 -35.63 -21.15
C ALA A 23 -26.92 -34.76 -22.33
N LYS A 24 -27.63 -33.68 -22.68
CA LYS A 24 -27.22 -32.73 -23.73
C LYS A 24 -26.13 -31.77 -23.23
N ILE A 25 -26.18 -31.38 -21.96
CA ILE A 25 -25.12 -30.58 -21.29
C ILE A 25 -23.84 -31.41 -21.08
N LYS A 26 -23.94 -32.71 -20.78
CA LYS A 26 -22.77 -33.61 -20.69
C LYS A 26 -22.06 -33.85 -22.04
N ARG A 27 -22.76 -33.75 -23.17
CA ARG A 27 -22.14 -33.87 -24.52
C ARG A 27 -21.56 -32.55 -25.05
N ILE A 28 -22.14 -31.40 -24.69
CA ILE A 28 -21.58 -30.08 -25.03
C ILE A 28 -20.35 -29.75 -24.16
N SER A 29 -20.31 -30.18 -22.89
CA SER A 29 -19.19 -29.92 -21.98
C SER A 29 -17.93 -30.74 -22.28
N LYS A 30 -18.04 -31.95 -22.87
CA LYS A 30 -16.86 -32.78 -23.17
C LYS A 30 -16.05 -32.33 -24.39
N ASN A 31 -16.64 -31.57 -25.32
CA ASN A 31 -15.95 -31.11 -26.54
C ASN A 31 -15.60 -29.61 -26.57
N ARG A 32 -16.07 -28.79 -25.61
CA ARG A 32 -15.72 -27.35 -25.53
C ARG A 32 -14.56 -27.00 -24.60
N PHE A 33 -14.08 -27.95 -23.79
CA PHE A 33 -12.95 -27.76 -22.89
C PHE A 33 -11.65 -28.43 -23.37
N ARG A 34 -11.53 -28.70 -24.68
CA ARG A 34 -10.19 -28.70 -25.30
C ARG A 34 -9.74 -27.24 -25.40
N ARG A 35 -9.33 -26.67 -24.26
CA ARG A 35 -8.49 -25.47 -24.24
C ARG A 35 -7.25 -25.84 -25.04
N THR A 36 -7.18 -25.38 -26.28
CA THR A 36 -5.91 -25.11 -26.94
C THR A 36 -5.05 -24.37 -25.93
N SER A 37 -3.80 -24.80 -25.75
CA SER A 37 -2.80 -24.12 -24.91
C SER A 37 -3.00 -22.61 -25.03
N THR A 38 -3.47 -21.99 -23.97
CA THR A 38 -3.73 -20.56 -23.97
C THR A 38 -2.42 -19.87 -24.27
N ASN A 39 -2.36 -19.07 -25.34
CA ASN A 39 -1.23 -18.19 -25.67
C ASN A 39 -1.12 -17.07 -24.63
N LEU A 40 -1.05 -17.42 -23.34
CA LEU A 40 -0.74 -16.49 -22.27
C LEU A 40 0.75 -16.20 -22.34
N PRO A 41 1.17 -14.94 -22.17
CA PRO A 41 2.58 -14.62 -22.06
C PRO A 41 3.20 -15.37 -20.88
N THR A 42 4.49 -15.63 -20.96
CA THR A 42 5.29 -15.98 -19.78
C THR A 42 5.24 -14.85 -18.75
N ILE A 43 5.64 -15.11 -17.50
CA ILE A 43 5.67 -14.07 -16.46
C ILE A 43 6.54 -12.89 -16.91
N ASP A 44 7.74 -13.17 -17.44
CA ASP A 44 8.67 -12.13 -17.89
C ASP A 44 8.10 -11.30 -19.05
N GLU A 45 7.46 -11.95 -20.03
CA GLU A 45 6.77 -11.25 -21.12
C GLU A 45 5.60 -10.42 -20.61
N GLY A 46 4.81 -10.95 -19.67
CA GLY A 46 3.70 -10.23 -19.04
C GLY A 46 4.18 -8.99 -18.31
N GLU A 47 5.25 -9.10 -17.51
CA GLU A 47 5.82 -7.98 -16.75
C GLU A 47 6.38 -6.91 -17.69
N TYR A 48 7.06 -7.33 -18.75
CA TYR A 48 7.57 -6.42 -19.77
C TYR A 48 6.44 -5.66 -20.47
N LEU A 49 5.38 -6.35 -20.89
CA LEU A 49 4.23 -5.75 -21.57
C LEU A 49 3.47 -4.80 -20.65
N ALA A 50 3.17 -5.21 -19.42
CA ALA A 50 2.53 -4.38 -18.42
C ALA A 50 3.37 -3.14 -18.12
N GLY A 51 4.68 -3.33 -17.89
CA GLY A 51 5.61 -2.23 -17.64
C GLY A 51 5.65 -1.22 -18.77
N LYS A 52 5.66 -1.66 -20.04
CA LYS A 52 5.61 -0.75 -21.19
C LYS A 52 4.33 0.07 -21.27
N ILE A 53 3.20 -0.52 -20.90
CA ILE A 53 1.90 0.18 -20.87
C ILE A 53 1.84 1.18 -19.71
N LEU A 54 2.38 0.80 -18.55
CA LEU A 54 2.35 1.59 -17.32
C LEU A 54 3.45 2.66 -17.24
N GLU A 55 4.51 2.56 -18.03
CA GLU A 55 5.68 3.44 -18.00
C GLU A 55 5.30 4.93 -18.02
N LYS A 56 4.53 5.35 -19.03
CA LYS A 56 4.13 6.76 -19.18
C LYS A 56 3.10 7.21 -18.13
N PRO A 57 2.02 6.45 -17.86
CA PRO A 57 1.07 6.83 -16.81
C PRO A 57 1.66 6.94 -15.39
N LEU A 58 2.76 6.21 -15.10
CA LEU A 58 3.40 6.19 -13.80
C LEU A 58 4.61 7.12 -13.69
N GLU A 59 5.01 7.82 -14.75
CA GLU A 59 6.26 8.59 -14.82
C GLU A 59 6.41 9.58 -13.65
N SER A 60 5.40 10.42 -13.38
CA SER A 60 5.45 11.40 -12.27
C SER A 60 5.42 10.75 -10.89
N TYR A 61 4.73 9.62 -10.72
CA TYR A 61 4.69 8.88 -9.46
C TYR A 61 6.05 8.23 -9.17
N VAL A 62 6.67 7.63 -10.18
CA VAL A 62 8.02 7.05 -10.09
C VAL A 62 9.05 8.13 -9.74
N GLU A 63 8.94 9.33 -10.33
CA GLU A 63 9.81 10.44 -9.98
C GLU A 63 9.63 10.87 -8.52
N GLY A 64 8.40 10.99 -8.03
CA GLY A 64 8.13 11.27 -6.62
C GLY A 64 8.72 10.23 -5.67
N LEU A 65 8.66 8.94 -6.03
CA LEU A 65 9.29 7.86 -5.24
C LEU A 65 10.81 7.98 -5.23
N LYS A 66 11.46 8.33 -6.34
CA LYS A 66 12.92 8.54 -6.39
C LYS A 66 13.33 9.71 -5.50
N LEU A 67 12.61 10.83 -5.56
CA LEU A 67 12.87 11.98 -4.71
C LEU A 67 12.73 11.63 -3.22
N ALA A 68 11.69 10.87 -2.85
CA ALA A 68 11.50 10.37 -1.48
C ALA A 68 12.59 9.35 -1.06
N PHE A 69 13.03 8.49 -1.98
CA PHE A 69 14.13 7.55 -1.76
C PHE A 69 15.44 8.28 -1.48
N ASP A 70 15.77 9.26 -2.32
CA ASP A 70 16.98 10.07 -2.17
C ASP A 70 16.94 10.92 -0.90
N LEU A 71 15.76 11.35 -0.45
CA LEU A 71 15.58 12.03 0.82
C LEU A 71 15.88 11.09 2.02
N LEU A 72 15.39 9.85 1.99
CA LEU A 72 15.69 8.85 3.03
C LEU A 72 17.20 8.55 3.11
N ILE A 73 17.85 8.35 1.96
CA ILE A 73 19.29 8.10 1.90
C ILE A 73 20.05 9.28 2.51
N GLU A 74 19.72 10.51 2.11
CA GLU A 74 20.40 11.70 2.62
C GLU A 74 20.20 11.87 4.13
N THR A 75 18.98 11.61 4.62
CA THR A 75 18.64 11.64 6.05
C THR A 75 19.53 10.68 6.85
N LEU A 76 19.69 9.44 6.38
CA LEU A 76 20.57 8.45 7.00
C LEU A 76 22.05 8.83 6.93
N THR A 77 22.50 9.44 5.82
CA THR A 77 23.92 9.82 5.67
C THR A 77 24.34 11.00 6.53
N ILE A 78 23.40 11.86 6.92
CA ILE A 78 23.66 13.00 7.82
C ILE A 78 23.68 12.55 9.29
N ALA A 79 23.02 11.43 9.60
CA ALA A 79 22.98 10.89 10.95
C ALA A 79 24.41 10.68 11.49
N PRO A 80 24.72 11.16 12.70
CA PRO A 80 26.08 11.12 13.21
C PRO A 80 26.47 9.68 13.53
N ALA A 81 27.72 9.33 13.23
CA ALA A 81 28.29 8.09 13.73
C ALA A 81 28.38 8.18 15.26
N GLN A 82 27.77 7.23 15.96
CA GLN A 82 27.77 7.16 17.43
C GLN A 82 28.41 5.84 17.87
N ASP A 83 29.06 5.85 19.03
CA ASP A 83 29.52 4.61 19.67
C ASP A 83 28.29 3.78 20.07
N TYR A 84 28.30 2.48 19.75
CA TYR A 84 27.19 1.58 20.04
C TYR A 84 26.84 1.52 21.53
N ARG A 85 27.79 1.84 22.42
CA ARG A 85 27.60 1.85 23.89
C ARG A 85 26.86 3.07 24.41
N GLU A 86 26.83 4.14 23.61
CA GLU A 86 26.22 5.42 23.96
C GLU A 86 24.96 5.70 23.11
N LEU A 87 24.62 4.75 22.23
CA LEU A 87 23.52 4.87 21.28
C LEU A 87 22.18 4.84 22.01
N ARG A 88 21.40 5.91 21.86
CA ARG A 88 20.01 5.96 22.32
C ARG A 88 19.16 4.91 21.59
N SER A 89 18.32 4.18 22.32
CA SER A 89 17.45 3.14 21.74
C SER A 89 16.52 3.69 20.67
N SER A 90 15.96 4.88 20.88
CA SER A 90 15.11 5.59 19.91
C SER A 90 15.84 5.84 18.58
N PHE A 91 17.07 6.33 18.64
CA PHE A 91 17.91 6.55 17.46
C PHE A 91 18.25 5.24 16.73
N LEU A 92 18.58 4.17 17.48
CA LEU A 92 18.84 2.85 16.91
C LEU A 92 17.63 2.30 16.14
N VAL A 93 16.46 2.30 16.78
CA VAL A 93 15.22 1.78 16.18
C VAL A 93 14.82 2.62 14.97
N SER A 94 14.85 3.95 15.09
CA SER A 94 14.53 4.86 13.99
C SER A 94 15.42 4.65 12.77
N ASN A 95 16.73 4.48 12.95
CA ASN A 95 17.66 4.16 11.84
C ASN A 95 17.34 2.82 11.19
N SER A 96 17.11 1.77 11.98
CA SER A 96 16.74 0.45 11.45
C SER A 96 15.44 0.52 10.63
N LEU A 97 14.45 1.26 11.11
CA LEU A 97 13.17 1.42 10.43
C LEU A 97 13.29 2.30 9.18
N LEU A 98 14.13 3.35 9.17
CA LEU A 98 14.42 4.13 7.95
C LEU A 98 15.04 3.26 6.85
N ILE A 99 15.97 2.38 7.20
CA ILE A 99 16.55 1.40 6.25
C ILE A 99 15.46 0.49 5.69
N LYS A 100 14.53 0.03 6.54
CA LYS A 100 13.36 -0.73 6.07
C LYS A 100 12.50 0.10 5.12
N CYS A 101 12.23 1.37 5.42
CA CYS A 101 11.47 2.27 4.54
C CYS A 101 12.11 2.40 3.15
N ILE A 102 13.44 2.50 3.06
CA ILE A 102 14.18 2.55 1.79
C ILE A 102 13.92 1.28 0.95
N ASN A 103 14.02 0.11 1.58
CA ASN A 103 13.81 -1.17 0.91
C ASN A 103 12.35 -1.35 0.46
N ASP A 104 11.39 -0.99 1.32
CA ASP A 104 9.97 -1.06 1.01
C ASP A 104 9.61 -0.11 -0.13
N LEU A 105 10.12 1.13 -0.12
CA LEU A 105 9.88 2.11 -1.18
C LEU A 105 10.41 1.62 -2.54
N ARG A 106 11.60 1.00 -2.56
CA ARG A 106 12.16 0.38 -3.75
C ARG A 106 11.33 -0.82 -4.22
N ALA A 107 10.90 -1.69 -3.32
CA ALA A 107 10.07 -2.84 -3.64
C ALA A 107 8.72 -2.40 -4.23
N LEU A 108 8.09 -1.39 -3.62
CA LEU A 108 6.85 -0.78 -4.10
C LEU A 108 7.01 -0.22 -5.50
N TRP A 109 8.09 0.52 -5.77
CA TRP A 109 8.40 1.02 -7.12
C TRP A 109 8.46 -0.15 -8.11
N GLN A 110 9.26 -1.17 -7.83
CA GLN A 110 9.44 -2.31 -8.74
C GLN A 110 8.13 -3.06 -9.02
N LEU A 111 7.34 -3.32 -7.97
CA LEU A 111 6.06 -4.02 -8.08
C LEU A 111 5.03 -3.19 -8.87
N GLY A 112 4.89 -1.90 -8.53
CA GLY A 112 3.96 -1.01 -9.20
C GLY A 112 4.29 -0.82 -10.68
N SER A 113 5.56 -0.58 -11.01
CA SER A 113 5.99 -0.42 -12.41
C SER A 113 5.88 -1.69 -13.25
N LYS A 114 5.80 -2.87 -12.61
CA LYS A 114 5.59 -4.15 -13.29
C LYS A 114 4.13 -4.58 -13.34
N GLY A 115 3.20 -3.79 -12.81
CA GLY A 115 1.77 -4.10 -12.83
C GLY A 115 1.30 -5.03 -11.71
N TYR A 116 1.90 -4.97 -10.52
CA TYR A 116 1.44 -5.74 -9.36
C TYR A 116 0.71 -4.84 -8.35
N PRO A 117 -0.55 -4.42 -8.62
CA PRO A 117 -1.24 -3.39 -7.85
C PRO A 117 -1.50 -3.79 -6.40
N ILE A 118 -1.94 -5.03 -6.15
CA ILE A 118 -2.24 -5.54 -4.79
C ILE A 118 -0.95 -5.63 -3.97
N GLN A 119 0.14 -6.11 -4.57
CA GLN A 119 1.42 -6.24 -3.90
C GLN A 119 2.02 -4.85 -3.61
N ALA A 120 1.93 -3.91 -4.56
CA ALA A 120 2.33 -2.52 -4.33
C ALA A 120 1.55 -1.88 -3.16
N ALA A 121 0.22 -2.05 -3.11
CA ALA A 121 -0.61 -1.55 -2.01
C ALA A 121 -0.27 -2.21 -0.66
N THR A 122 0.07 -3.51 -0.68
CA THR A 122 0.51 -4.24 0.51
C THR A 122 1.81 -3.65 1.05
N ILE A 123 2.80 -3.40 0.19
CA ILE A 123 4.07 -2.78 0.60
C ILE A 123 3.83 -1.35 1.08
N ALA A 124 2.97 -0.57 0.43
CA ALA A 124 2.60 0.78 0.87
C ALA A 124 2.02 0.77 2.30
N SER A 125 1.18 -0.22 2.62
CA SER A 125 0.63 -0.38 3.97
C SER A 125 1.70 -0.75 5.02
N SER A 126 2.72 -1.54 4.64
CA SER A 126 3.85 -1.85 5.52
C SER A 126 4.77 -0.64 5.73
N LEU A 127 4.97 0.14 4.67
CA LEU A 127 5.72 1.39 4.72
C LEU A 127 5.03 2.41 5.64
N TYR A 128 3.70 2.51 5.61
CA TYR A 128 2.92 3.27 6.58
C TYR A 128 3.24 2.84 8.01
N GLU A 129 3.05 1.56 8.33
CA GLU A 129 3.29 1.03 9.69
C GLU A 129 4.71 1.35 10.15
N THR A 130 5.70 1.22 9.26
CA THR A 130 7.12 1.48 9.54
C THR A 130 7.36 2.97 9.81
N SER A 131 6.96 3.85 8.89
CA SER A 131 7.16 5.31 9.03
C SER A 131 6.43 5.91 10.22
N PHE A 132 5.21 5.45 10.51
CA PHE A 132 4.47 5.91 11.69
C PHE A 132 4.97 5.28 12.99
N THR A 133 5.65 4.13 12.95
CA THR A 133 6.40 3.63 14.11
C THR A 133 7.57 4.57 14.44
N ILE A 134 8.33 5.03 13.44
CA ILE A 134 9.39 6.03 13.60
C ILE A 134 8.82 7.30 14.24
N GLY A 135 7.72 7.80 13.69
CA GLY A 135 7.04 8.99 14.19
C GLY A 135 6.53 8.83 15.64
N ALA A 136 5.96 7.68 15.98
CA ALA A 136 5.44 7.39 17.30
C ALA A 136 6.56 7.29 18.35
N ILE A 137 7.68 6.64 18.01
CA ILE A 137 8.87 6.55 18.87
C ILE A 137 9.49 7.94 19.04
N GLY A 138 9.81 8.66 17.96
CA GLY A 138 10.53 9.94 18.04
C GLY A 138 11.78 9.84 18.91
N ASP A 139 11.92 10.70 19.92
CA ASP A 139 13.01 10.69 20.91
C ASP A 139 12.72 9.85 22.17
N ASP A 140 11.66 9.05 22.20
CA ASP A 140 11.24 8.28 23.38
C ASP A 140 11.99 6.93 23.45
N ASP A 141 13.02 6.87 24.29
CA ASP A 141 13.82 5.65 24.49
C ASP A 141 13.03 4.53 25.20
N GLU A 142 12.03 4.85 26.03
CA GLU A 142 11.18 3.83 26.65
C GLU A 142 10.27 3.17 25.60
N ALA A 143 9.68 3.95 24.70
CA ALA A 143 8.91 3.41 23.57
C ALA A 143 9.79 2.56 22.65
N ALA A 144 11.04 2.98 22.42
CA ALA A 144 12.00 2.23 21.63
C ALA A 144 12.43 0.93 22.30
N ASP A 145 12.71 0.94 23.61
CA ASP A 145 13.04 -0.25 24.39
C ASP A 145 11.87 -1.24 24.42
N ASN A 146 10.63 -0.75 24.54
CA ASN A 146 9.45 -1.58 24.42
C ASN A 146 9.33 -2.24 23.02
N TRP A 147 9.72 -1.52 21.97
CA TRP A 147 9.78 -2.08 20.61
C TRP A 147 10.88 -3.14 20.47
N ILE A 148 12.08 -2.88 21.00
CA ILE A 148 13.24 -3.79 20.96
C ILE A 148 12.96 -5.08 21.73
N ASN A 149 12.37 -4.96 22.92
CA ASN A 149 12.11 -6.08 23.82
C ASN A 149 10.78 -6.79 23.53
N HIS A 150 10.07 -6.38 22.47
CA HIS A 150 8.81 -7.01 22.06
C HIS A 150 9.05 -8.46 21.62
N SER A 151 8.42 -9.41 22.31
CA SER A 151 8.64 -10.85 22.12
C SER A 151 7.52 -11.56 21.37
N ASP A 152 6.37 -10.89 21.18
CA ASP A 152 5.22 -11.47 20.49
C ASP A 152 5.28 -11.21 18.98
N PHE A 153 5.71 -12.21 18.21
CA PHE A 153 5.76 -12.13 16.75
C PHE A 153 4.38 -12.04 16.06
N THR A 154 3.28 -12.19 16.79
CA THR A 154 1.91 -12.14 16.25
C THR A 154 1.24 -10.78 16.35
N SER A 155 1.85 -9.84 17.08
CA SER A 155 1.30 -8.50 17.29
C SER A 155 2.39 -7.42 17.17
N MET A 156 1.95 -6.18 16.96
CA MET A 156 2.82 -5.01 17.08
C MET A 156 2.76 -4.48 18.51
N PRO A 157 3.85 -3.90 19.05
CA PRO A 157 3.86 -3.32 20.40
C PRO A 157 2.92 -2.11 20.54
N MET A 158 2.52 -1.50 19.42
CA MET A 158 1.57 -0.40 19.36
C MET A 158 0.53 -0.61 18.25
N SER A 159 -0.71 -0.17 18.49
CA SER A 159 -1.73 -0.18 17.45
C SER A 159 -1.45 0.89 16.38
N VAL A 160 -1.77 0.58 15.12
CA VAL A 160 -1.49 1.50 14.00
C VAL A 160 -2.13 2.87 14.21
N PHE A 161 -3.38 2.92 14.67
CA PHE A 161 -4.04 4.21 14.94
C PHE A 161 -3.38 5.01 16.07
N LYS A 162 -2.85 4.33 17.11
CA LYS A 162 -2.06 5.01 18.16
C LYS A 162 -0.79 5.61 17.56
N MET A 163 -0.06 4.84 16.75
CA MET A 163 1.15 5.32 16.07
C MET A 163 0.86 6.53 15.18
N THR A 164 -0.24 6.49 14.42
CA THR A 164 -0.72 7.63 13.62
C THR A 164 -0.95 8.85 14.48
N LYS A 165 -1.73 8.71 15.56
CA LYS A 165 -2.09 9.81 16.44
C LYS A 165 -0.86 10.43 17.11
N ASP A 166 0.05 9.61 17.60
CA ASP A 166 1.25 10.08 18.31
C ASP A 166 2.21 10.79 17.35
N THR A 167 2.39 10.27 16.13
CA THR A 167 3.18 10.91 15.06
C THR A 167 2.60 12.27 14.68
N ILE A 168 1.30 12.34 14.35
CA ILE A 168 0.65 13.59 13.94
C ILE A 168 0.69 14.60 15.08
N LYS A 169 0.43 14.16 16.33
CA LYS A 169 0.54 15.04 17.50
C LYS A 169 1.94 15.66 17.61
N LYS A 170 3.01 14.87 17.45
CA LYS A 170 4.41 15.36 17.45
C LYS A 170 4.66 16.39 16.35
N GLN A 171 4.21 16.10 15.14
CA GLN A 171 4.39 16.99 13.98
C GLN A 171 3.60 18.31 14.08
N THR A 172 2.51 18.34 14.84
CA THR A 172 1.64 19.51 14.98
C THR A 172 1.71 20.18 16.34
N GLN A 173 2.68 19.86 17.21
CA GLN A 173 2.72 20.39 18.59
C GLN A 173 2.71 21.93 18.65
N ASN A 174 3.25 22.58 17.62
CA ASN A 174 3.39 24.04 17.53
C ASN A 174 2.36 24.69 16.60
N ILE A 175 1.31 23.95 16.19
CA ILE A 175 0.31 24.45 15.24
C ILE A 175 -1.08 24.18 15.82
N ASP A 176 -1.92 25.23 15.87
CA ASP A 176 -3.31 25.13 16.32
C ASP A 176 -4.19 24.50 15.23
N ILE A 177 -4.01 23.19 15.03
CA ILE A 177 -4.77 22.38 14.09
C ILE A 177 -5.42 21.22 14.87
N PRO A 178 -6.67 20.82 14.54
CA PRO A 178 -7.31 19.66 15.14
C PRO A 178 -6.60 18.35 14.75
N PHE A 179 -5.49 18.03 15.42
CA PHE A 179 -4.62 16.89 15.10
C PHE A 179 -5.38 15.55 15.07
N LYS A 180 -6.48 15.43 15.80
CA LYS A 180 -7.35 14.24 15.78
C LYS A 180 -7.97 14.01 14.40
N SER A 181 -8.48 15.05 13.74
CA SER A 181 -9.08 14.88 12.41
C SER A 181 -8.01 14.59 11.35
N LEU A 182 -6.81 15.18 11.50
CA LEU A 182 -5.66 14.86 10.66
C LEU A 182 -5.24 13.40 10.82
N ALA A 183 -5.14 12.90 12.05
CA ALA A 183 -4.79 11.51 12.32
C ALA A 183 -5.85 10.54 11.77
N GLU A 184 -7.13 10.87 11.87
CA GLU A 184 -8.22 10.09 11.27
C GLU A 184 -8.15 10.06 9.74
N ALA A 185 -7.91 11.22 9.11
CA ALA A 185 -7.74 11.32 7.65
C ALA A 185 -6.54 10.48 7.17
N GLU A 186 -5.40 10.59 7.86
CA GLU A 186 -4.19 9.86 7.51
C GLU A 186 -4.33 8.35 7.76
N TYR A 187 -5.00 7.96 8.85
CA TYR A 187 -5.30 6.55 9.14
C TYR A 187 -6.24 5.93 8.10
N LYS A 188 -7.15 6.72 7.53
CA LYS A 188 -8.04 6.25 6.46
C LYS A 188 -7.26 5.82 5.20
N LYS A 189 -6.13 6.47 4.89
CA LYS A 189 -5.25 6.04 3.80
C LYS A 189 -4.68 4.65 4.06
N TYR A 190 -4.16 4.44 5.27
CA TYR A 190 -3.70 3.12 5.72
C TYR A 190 -4.80 2.07 5.60
N GLN A 191 -6.02 2.37 6.08
CA GLN A 191 -7.15 1.44 6.00
C GLN A 191 -7.45 1.03 4.56
N THR A 192 -7.42 1.96 3.62
CA THR A 192 -7.63 1.65 2.19
C THR A 192 -6.55 0.71 1.66
N LEU A 193 -5.28 0.95 1.98
CA LEU A 193 -4.15 0.16 1.49
C LEU A 193 -4.07 -1.22 2.15
N CYS A 194 -4.29 -1.33 3.46
CA CYS A 194 -4.20 -2.60 4.19
C CYS A 194 -5.30 -3.59 3.80
N MET A 195 -6.43 -3.10 3.25
CA MET A 195 -7.47 -3.98 2.69
C MET A 195 -6.93 -4.86 1.55
N ALA A 196 -5.91 -4.43 0.82
CA ALA A 196 -5.25 -5.25 -0.21
C ALA A 196 -4.55 -6.46 0.44
N LYS A 197 -3.78 -6.22 1.52
CA LYS A 197 -3.11 -7.24 2.34
C LYS A 197 -4.09 -8.23 2.95
N HIS A 198 -5.26 -7.77 3.38
CA HIS A 198 -6.27 -8.59 4.05
C HIS A 198 -7.27 -9.28 3.09
N GLY A 199 -7.03 -9.22 1.78
CA GLY A 199 -7.88 -9.92 0.80
C GLY A 199 -9.31 -9.39 0.75
N ASN A 200 -9.49 -8.07 0.92
CA ASN A 200 -10.83 -7.46 0.89
C ASN A 200 -11.57 -7.83 -0.41
N PRO A 201 -12.82 -8.35 -0.33
CA PRO A 201 -13.54 -8.83 -1.51
C PRO A 201 -13.71 -7.78 -2.61
N LEU A 202 -13.87 -6.49 -2.26
CA LEU A 202 -14.03 -5.43 -3.27
C LEU A 202 -12.75 -5.17 -4.05
N ILE A 203 -11.59 -5.30 -3.39
CA ILE A 203 -10.28 -5.21 -4.06
C ILE A 203 -10.07 -6.47 -4.90
N GLN A 204 -10.28 -7.66 -4.32
CA GLN A 204 -10.06 -8.94 -5.02
C GLN A 204 -10.96 -9.14 -6.24
N MET A 205 -12.17 -8.56 -6.26
CA MET A 205 -13.06 -8.63 -7.42
C MET A 205 -12.71 -7.65 -8.54
N ARG A 206 -11.83 -6.67 -8.29
CA ARG A 206 -11.37 -5.67 -9.28
C ARG A 206 -9.99 -5.98 -9.86
N HIS A 207 -9.27 -6.93 -9.26
CA HIS A 207 -7.89 -7.24 -9.60
C HIS A 207 -7.71 -8.75 -9.77
N GLY A 208 -6.96 -9.17 -10.79
CA GLY A 208 -6.64 -10.57 -11.08
C GLY A 208 -7.83 -11.41 -11.56
N ILE A 209 -8.98 -10.79 -11.86
CA ILE A 209 -10.18 -11.46 -12.36
C ILE A 209 -10.80 -10.63 -13.50
N THR A 210 -11.09 -11.26 -14.63
CA THR A 210 -11.86 -10.67 -15.73
C THR A 210 -13.13 -11.48 -16.04
N LEU A 211 -14.16 -10.79 -16.51
CA LEU A 211 -15.41 -11.43 -16.96
C LEU A 211 -15.39 -11.53 -18.49
N GLN A 212 -15.24 -12.75 -19.01
CA GLN A 212 -15.25 -13.00 -20.45
C GLN A 212 -16.36 -13.99 -20.79
N ASN A 213 -17.27 -13.61 -21.70
CA ASN A 213 -18.40 -14.44 -22.14
C ASN A 213 -19.26 -15.00 -20.99
N GLY A 214 -19.45 -14.20 -19.92
CA GLY A 214 -20.22 -14.60 -18.74
C GLY A 214 -19.49 -15.58 -17.81
N ALA A 215 -18.20 -15.83 -18.02
CA ALA A 215 -17.36 -16.65 -17.15
C ALA A 215 -16.27 -15.81 -16.49
N PHE A 216 -15.98 -16.10 -15.21
CA PHE A 216 -14.83 -15.53 -14.51
C PHE A 216 -13.55 -16.23 -14.96
N ILE A 217 -12.57 -15.43 -15.34
CA ILE A 217 -11.23 -15.88 -15.69
C ILE A 217 -10.26 -15.24 -14.70
N GLY A 218 -9.54 -16.07 -13.95
CA GLY A 218 -8.42 -15.60 -13.14
C GLY A 218 -7.24 -15.28 -14.04
N GLU A 219 -6.66 -14.10 -13.88
CA GLU A 219 -5.49 -13.62 -14.61
C GLU A 219 -4.34 -13.48 -13.62
N PRO A 220 -3.59 -14.57 -13.35
CA PRO A 220 -2.44 -14.49 -12.46
C PRO A 220 -1.32 -13.71 -13.15
N GLY A 221 -0.74 -12.73 -12.44
CA GLY A 221 0.42 -11.99 -12.90
C GLY A 221 0.16 -10.49 -12.99
N PRO A 222 0.90 -9.80 -13.88
CA PRO A 222 0.86 -8.36 -13.95
C PRO A 222 -0.40 -7.83 -14.65
N GLU A 223 -0.94 -6.75 -14.13
CA GLU A 223 -2.18 -6.10 -14.53
C GLU A 223 -1.92 -4.67 -15.02
N ASN A 224 -2.71 -4.21 -15.99
CA ASN A 224 -2.62 -2.88 -16.57
C ASN A 224 -4.00 -2.23 -16.79
N THR A 225 -5.03 -2.74 -16.09
CA THR A 225 -6.37 -2.16 -16.10
C THR A 225 -6.37 -0.78 -15.45
N GLU A 226 -7.41 0.02 -15.71
CA GLU A 226 -7.55 1.35 -15.11
C GLU A 226 -7.63 1.30 -13.58
N ASP A 227 -8.36 0.32 -13.03
CA ASP A 227 -8.43 0.08 -11.58
C ASP A 227 -7.05 -0.26 -11.01
N SER A 228 -6.27 -1.09 -11.70
CA SER A 228 -4.91 -1.46 -11.30
C SER A 228 -3.98 -0.26 -11.31
N LEU A 229 -4.01 0.53 -12.39
CA LEU A 229 -3.25 1.77 -12.49
C LEU A 229 -3.62 2.74 -11.35
N LYS A 230 -4.91 2.90 -11.05
CA LYS A 230 -5.38 3.77 -9.98
C LYS A 230 -4.85 3.31 -8.61
N LEU A 231 -4.92 2.01 -8.30
CA LEU A 231 -4.40 1.47 -7.05
C LEU A 231 -2.87 1.64 -6.94
N ILE A 232 -2.13 1.45 -8.04
CA ILE A 232 -0.68 1.69 -8.09
C ILE A 232 -0.38 3.17 -7.82
N CYS A 233 -1.01 4.10 -8.55
CA CYS A 233 -0.84 5.55 -8.35
C CYS A 233 -1.10 5.94 -6.89
N TYR A 234 -2.22 5.48 -6.32
CA TYR A 234 -2.57 5.76 -4.93
C TYR A 234 -1.53 5.22 -3.93
N SER A 235 -1.03 4.02 -4.18
CA SER A 235 0.01 3.38 -3.35
C SER A 235 1.33 4.15 -3.41
N MET A 236 1.75 4.58 -4.60
CA MET A 236 2.98 5.36 -4.80
C MET A 236 2.87 6.75 -4.16
N GLU A 237 1.78 7.47 -4.42
CA GLU A 237 1.53 8.80 -3.86
C GLU A 237 1.49 8.77 -2.34
N SER A 238 0.70 7.87 -1.75
CA SER A 238 0.57 7.77 -0.30
C SER A 238 1.91 7.40 0.37
N SER A 239 2.71 6.56 -0.28
CA SER A 239 4.03 6.16 0.22
C SER A 239 5.00 7.33 0.35
N ILE A 240 4.91 8.33 -0.55
CA ILE A 240 5.70 9.56 -0.46
C ILE A 240 5.34 10.30 0.83
N SER A 241 4.03 10.50 1.11
CA SER A 241 3.62 11.20 2.34
C SER A 241 4.00 10.43 3.61
N PHE A 242 3.95 9.10 3.59
CA PHE A 242 4.33 8.27 4.73
C PHE A 242 5.83 8.41 5.03
N VAL A 243 6.67 8.33 4.01
CA VAL A 243 8.12 8.55 4.14
C VAL A 243 8.42 9.93 4.70
N MET A 244 7.75 10.96 4.17
CA MET A 244 7.91 12.32 4.67
C MET A 244 7.53 12.46 6.14
N ALA A 245 6.46 11.80 6.59
CA ALA A 245 6.08 11.81 8.00
C ALA A 245 7.20 11.23 8.90
N GLY A 246 7.76 10.08 8.52
CA GLY A 246 8.88 9.47 9.26
C GLY A 246 10.13 10.36 9.26
N VAL A 247 10.50 10.91 8.09
CA VAL A 247 11.66 11.80 7.94
C VAL A 247 11.50 13.09 8.73
N ALA A 248 10.32 13.72 8.72
CA ALA A 248 10.07 14.94 9.45
C ALA A 248 10.28 14.76 10.95
N THR A 249 9.74 13.67 11.52
CA THR A 249 9.99 13.35 12.93
C THR A 249 11.46 13.05 13.17
N TYR A 250 12.11 12.26 12.30
CA TYR A 250 13.53 11.94 12.46
C TYR A 250 14.42 13.20 12.48
N ILE A 251 14.20 14.15 11.57
CA ILE A 251 14.93 15.42 11.54
C ILE A 251 14.74 16.18 12.86
N ASN A 252 13.48 16.30 13.31
CA ASN A 252 13.12 17.10 14.48
C ASN A 252 13.58 16.49 15.81
N GLU A 253 13.73 15.17 15.89
CA GLU A 253 14.01 14.48 17.16
C GLU A 253 15.45 13.97 17.27
N HIS A 254 16.11 13.71 16.15
CA HIS A 254 17.43 13.07 16.13
C HIS A 254 18.53 13.90 15.48
N LEU A 255 18.19 14.94 14.73
CA LEU A 255 19.17 15.77 14.01
C LEU A 255 19.17 17.24 14.47
N VAL A 256 18.61 17.53 15.65
CA VAL A 256 18.43 18.90 16.20
C VAL A 256 19.74 19.71 16.25
N ASP A 257 20.84 19.06 16.62
CA ASP A 257 22.14 19.71 16.81
C ASP A 257 23.00 19.76 15.54
N LEU A 258 22.46 19.33 14.40
CA LEU A 258 23.17 19.28 13.14
C LEU A 258 22.70 20.37 12.18
N ASN A 259 23.59 20.79 11.27
CA ASN A 259 23.21 21.68 10.18
C ASN A 259 22.40 20.90 9.12
N THR A 260 21.08 20.88 9.29
CA THR A 260 20.13 20.18 8.42
C THR A 260 19.58 21.05 7.29
N THR A 261 20.11 22.26 7.07
CA THR A 261 19.56 23.25 6.12
C THR A 261 19.28 22.66 4.73
N LYS A 262 20.27 21.94 4.16
CA LYS A 262 20.12 21.31 2.83
C LYS A 262 19.10 20.16 2.84
N LEU A 263 19.06 19.39 3.91
CA LEU A 263 18.11 18.28 4.06
C LEU A 263 16.68 18.81 4.17
N VAL A 264 16.46 19.90 4.91
CA VAL A 264 15.16 20.57 5.03
C VAL A 264 14.74 21.20 3.69
N GLU A 265 15.67 21.80 2.94
CA GLU A 265 15.41 22.28 1.58
C GLU A 265 14.94 21.14 0.67
N LYS A 266 15.65 19.99 0.70
CA LYS A 266 15.25 18.81 -0.06
C LYS A 266 13.89 18.27 0.38
N TYR A 267 13.65 18.18 1.68
CA TYR A 267 12.34 17.78 2.23
C TYR A 267 11.22 18.67 1.66
N ASN A 268 11.41 19.99 1.64
CA ASN A 268 10.44 20.93 1.09
C ASN A 268 10.25 20.75 -0.42
N ASN A 269 11.31 20.45 -1.17
CA ASN A 269 11.18 20.14 -2.60
C ASN A 269 10.34 18.87 -2.84
N VAL A 270 10.54 17.83 -2.03
CA VAL A 270 9.69 16.62 -2.07
C VAL A 270 8.25 16.95 -1.71
N LEU A 271 8.03 17.81 -0.70
CA LEU A 271 6.70 18.26 -0.29
C LEU A 271 5.95 18.99 -1.40
N GLU A 272 6.61 19.92 -2.09
CA GLU A 272 5.99 20.66 -3.19
C GLU A 272 5.69 19.73 -4.37
N PHE A 273 6.60 18.81 -4.70
CA PHE A 273 6.34 17.80 -5.72
C PHE A 273 5.15 16.91 -5.36
N TYR A 274 5.07 16.46 -4.11
CA TYR A 274 3.96 15.65 -3.61
C TYR A 274 2.62 16.38 -3.74
N LYS A 275 2.56 17.68 -3.40
CA LYS A 275 1.34 18.48 -3.57
C LYS A 275 0.87 18.54 -5.03
N LEU A 276 1.81 18.68 -5.97
CA LEU A 276 1.50 18.66 -7.41
C LEU A 276 0.97 17.28 -7.84
N LEU A 277 1.56 16.20 -7.33
CA LEU A 277 1.14 14.83 -7.61
C LEU A 277 -0.28 14.54 -7.10
N VAL A 278 -0.59 14.96 -5.86
CA VAL A 278 -1.94 14.86 -5.29
C VAL A 278 -2.95 15.61 -6.16
N GLN A 279 -2.63 16.83 -6.59
CA GLN A 279 -3.53 17.59 -7.47
C GLN A 279 -3.74 16.89 -8.82
N GLN A 280 -2.69 16.28 -9.39
CA GLN A 280 -2.80 15.46 -10.59
C GLN A 280 -3.73 14.26 -10.36
N SER A 281 -3.59 13.55 -9.24
CA SER A 281 -4.44 12.43 -8.87
C SER A 281 -5.89 12.84 -8.66
N ILE A 282 -6.15 13.96 -7.99
CA ILE A 282 -7.51 14.50 -7.81
C ILE A 282 -8.13 14.82 -9.18
N ASN A 283 -7.38 15.48 -10.07
CA ASN A 283 -7.87 15.83 -11.40
C ASN A 283 -8.20 14.58 -12.25
N LYS A 284 -7.44 13.50 -12.08
CA LYS A 284 -7.60 12.27 -12.85
C LYS A 284 -8.63 11.31 -12.26
N TRP A 285 -8.66 11.17 -10.93
CA TRP A 285 -9.37 10.09 -10.22
C TRP A 285 -10.46 10.58 -9.27
N GLY A 286 -10.56 11.89 -9.04
CA GLY A 286 -11.45 12.51 -8.06
C GLY A 286 -10.89 12.50 -6.62
N SER A 287 -11.47 13.34 -5.75
CA SER A 287 -11.04 13.55 -4.36
C SER A 287 -11.38 12.41 -3.40
N ASP A 288 -12.30 11.52 -3.75
CA ASP A 288 -12.71 10.41 -2.88
C ASP A 288 -11.59 9.39 -2.64
N ASN A 289 -10.46 9.55 -3.36
CA ASN A 289 -9.31 8.65 -3.36
C ASN A 289 -8.00 9.36 -2.98
N SER A 290 -8.03 10.60 -2.50
CA SER A 290 -6.85 11.37 -2.05
C SER A 290 -6.93 11.69 -0.57
#